data_AF-A0A4Y8S6T8-F1
#
_entry.id   AF-A0A4Y8S6T8-F1
#
_cell.length_a   1.000
_cell.length_b   1.000
_cell.length_c   1.000
_cell.angle_alpha   90.00
_cell.angle_beta   90.00
_cell.angle_gamma   90.00
#
_symmetry.space_group_name_H-M   'P 1'
#
loop_
_entity.id
_entity.type
_entity.pdbx_description
1 polymer ?
#
loop_
_entity_poly.entity_id
_entity_poly.type
_entity_poly.pdbx_seq_one_letter_code
_entity_poly.pdbx_strand_id
1 'polypeptide(L)'
;MAGSSLLVLIDDIATVLDDVSLMTKVAAKKTAGVLGDDLALNAQQVTGVRAEREIPVVWAVAKGSLLNKAILVPAALLISAFIPWAVIPLLMVGGAYLCFEGFEKLAHKFLHSKAEDDAQHEARKAAVADEQVDLVAFEKSKIKGAVRTDFILSAEIIAITLGTVADAPLSQQIIVLSGIAIVMTLGVYGLVAGIVKLDDLGLWMTKKASALSQAVGNGILRAAPYMMKSLSVIGTAAMFLVGGGIL
;
A
#
# COMPACT_ATOMS: atom_id res chain seq x y z
N MET A 1 26.49 -39.39 -18.74
CA MET A 1 26.43 -38.03 -19.32
C MET A 1 25.06 -37.34 -19.20
N ALA A 2 24.00 -37.99 -18.69
CA ALA A 2 22.72 -37.32 -18.42
C ALA A 2 22.68 -36.55 -17.08
N GLY A 3 23.40 -37.03 -16.05
CA GLY A 3 23.44 -36.38 -14.73
C GLY A 3 24.15 -35.02 -14.72
N SER A 4 25.17 -34.81 -15.57
CA SER A 4 25.85 -33.51 -15.68
C SER A 4 24.96 -32.45 -16.33
N SER A 5 24.13 -32.81 -17.30
CA SER A 5 23.18 -31.87 -17.93
C SER A 5 22.07 -31.45 -16.97
N LEU A 6 21.59 -32.33 -16.09
CA LEU A 6 20.60 -31.99 -15.08
C LEU A 6 21.20 -31.07 -13.99
N LEU A 7 22.42 -31.35 -13.54
CA LEU A 7 23.10 -30.53 -12.55
C LEU A 7 23.41 -29.13 -13.07
N VAL A 8 23.83 -29.01 -14.34
CA VAL A 8 24.02 -27.69 -14.99
C VAL A 8 22.70 -26.93 -15.11
N LEU A 9 21.60 -27.61 -15.45
CA LEU A 9 20.28 -26.97 -15.54
C LEU A 9 19.76 -26.49 -14.18
N ILE A 10 20.03 -27.24 -13.12
CA ILE A 10 19.71 -26.84 -11.73
C ILE A 10 20.59 -25.67 -11.30
N ASP A 11 21.87 -25.65 -11.68
CA ASP A 11 22.81 -24.56 -11.38
C ASP A 11 22.42 -23.25 -12.10
N ASP A 12 21.99 -23.35 -13.35
CA ASP A 12 21.44 -22.22 -14.11
C ASP A 12 20.15 -21.67 -13.45
N ILE A 13 19.25 -22.56 -13.03
CA ILE A 13 18.03 -22.17 -12.31
C ILE A 13 18.40 -21.50 -10.97
N ALA A 14 19.34 -22.08 -10.22
CA ALA A 14 19.79 -21.52 -8.95
C ALA A 14 20.38 -20.12 -9.12
N THR A 15 21.20 -19.92 -10.16
CA THR A 15 21.79 -18.62 -10.49
C THR A 15 20.71 -17.59 -10.83
N VAL A 16 19.74 -17.95 -11.70
CA VAL A 16 18.63 -17.05 -12.04
C VAL A 16 17.77 -16.72 -10.81
N LEU A 17 17.54 -17.68 -9.92
CA LEU A 17 16.80 -17.45 -8.68
C LEU A 17 17.55 -16.54 -7.70
N ASP A 18 18.89 -16.63 -7.64
CA ASP A 18 19.70 -15.73 -6.81
C ASP A 18 19.64 -14.29 -7.32
N ASP A 19 19.79 -14.09 -8.64
CA ASP A 19 19.63 -12.77 -9.28
C ASP A 19 18.24 -12.18 -9.04
N VAL A 20 17.19 -12.98 -9.23
CA VAL A 20 15.80 -12.58 -8.93
C VAL A 20 15.66 -12.21 -7.45
N SER A 21 16.27 -12.96 -6.55
CA SER A 21 16.21 -12.70 -5.11
C SER A 21 16.89 -11.39 -4.74
N LEU A 22 18.08 -11.13 -5.30
CA LEU A 22 18.82 -9.87 -5.11
C LEU A 22 18.04 -8.68 -5.66
N MET A 23 17.53 -8.78 -6.89
CA MET A 23 16.75 -7.71 -7.51
C MET A 23 15.43 -7.46 -6.77
N THR A 24 14.73 -8.51 -6.35
CA THR A 24 13.51 -8.41 -5.54
C THR A 24 13.83 -7.71 -4.22
N LYS A 25 14.95 -8.03 -3.57
CA LYS A 25 15.38 -7.36 -2.34
C LYS A 25 15.67 -5.88 -2.54
N VAL A 26 16.35 -5.51 -3.63
CA VAL A 26 16.63 -4.10 -3.96
C VAL A 26 15.36 -3.35 -4.29
N ALA A 27 14.49 -3.94 -5.13
CA ALA A 27 13.20 -3.36 -5.46
C ALA A 27 12.35 -3.15 -4.21
N ALA A 28 12.21 -4.20 -3.37
CA ALA A 28 11.49 -4.11 -2.10
C ALA A 28 12.06 -3.03 -1.17
N LYS A 29 13.39 -2.87 -1.11
CA LYS A 29 14.02 -1.81 -0.31
C LYS A 29 13.70 -0.42 -0.85
N LYS A 30 13.69 -0.23 -2.17
CA LYS A 30 13.34 1.05 -2.82
C LYS A 30 11.85 1.36 -2.71
N THR A 31 10.98 0.35 -2.76
CA THR A 31 9.52 0.52 -2.63
C THR A 31 9.06 0.54 -1.17
N ALA A 32 9.88 0.11 -0.21
CA ALA A 32 9.56 0.13 1.22
C ALA A 32 9.24 1.53 1.73
N GLY A 33 9.81 2.58 1.11
CA GLY A 33 9.48 3.93 1.51
C GLY A 33 8.06 4.34 1.06
N VAL A 34 7.62 3.89 -0.11
CA VAL A 34 6.27 4.14 -0.62
C VAL A 34 5.22 3.31 0.12
N LEU A 35 5.61 2.12 0.60
CA LEU A 35 4.75 1.19 1.35
C LEU A 35 4.14 1.83 2.61
N GLY A 36 4.87 2.72 3.28
CA GLY A 36 4.36 3.41 4.46
C GLY A 36 3.14 4.28 4.15
N ASP A 37 3.14 4.93 2.99
CA ASP A 37 2.01 5.74 2.52
C ASP A 37 0.84 4.86 2.08
N ASP A 38 1.13 3.78 1.34
CA ASP A 38 0.11 2.80 0.91
C ASP A 38 -0.63 2.17 2.09
N LEU A 39 0.11 1.83 3.15
CA LEU A 39 -0.48 1.36 4.42
C LEU A 39 -1.33 2.43 5.09
N ALA A 40 -0.83 3.66 5.19
CA ALA A 40 -1.53 4.74 5.89
C ALA A 40 -2.83 5.12 5.18
N LEU A 41 -2.78 5.29 3.86
CA LEU A 41 -3.93 5.67 3.03
C LEU A 41 -4.98 4.56 3.00
N ASN A 42 -4.58 3.30 2.80
CA ASN A 42 -5.53 2.19 2.84
C ASN A 42 -6.15 2.00 4.23
N ALA A 43 -5.36 2.08 5.31
CA ALA A 43 -5.89 2.00 6.66
C ALA A 43 -6.92 3.10 6.92
N GLN A 44 -6.64 4.35 6.54
CA GLN A 44 -7.55 5.49 6.69
C GLN A 44 -8.81 5.40 5.82
N GLN A 45 -8.74 4.79 4.64
CA GLN A 45 -9.89 4.68 3.76
C GLN A 45 -10.92 3.65 4.24
N VAL A 46 -10.46 2.62 4.95
CA VAL A 46 -11.31 1.57 5.53
C VAL A 46 -11.92 2.00 6.87
N THR A 47 -11.31 2.95 7.59
CA THR A 47 -11.91 3.49 8.82
C THR A 47 -13.21 4.25 8.57
N GLY A 48 -14.13 4.14 9.53
CA GLY A 48 -15.46 4.76 9.49
C GLY A 48 -16.55 3.87 8.87
N VAL A 49 -16.20 2.65 8.47
CA VAL A 49 -17.18 1.57 8.22
C VAL A 49 -17.54 0.93 9.56
N ARG A 50 -18.73 0.34 9.71
CA ARG A 50 -19.08 -0.40 10.94
C ARG A 50 -18.02 -1.49 11.18
N ALA A 51 -17.52 -1.63 12.40
CA ALA A 51 -16.43 -2.57 12.78
C ALA A 51 -16.61 -3.98 12.18
N GLU A 52 -17.84 -4.51 12.21
CA GLU A 52 -18.22 -5.82 11.65
C GLU A 52 -18.00 -5.97 10.13
N ARG A 53 -17.83 -4.85 9.42
CA ARG A 53 -17.72 -4.76 7.95
C ARG A 53 -16.36 -4.28 7.47
N GLU A 54 -15.43 -3.93 8.37
CA GLU A 54 -14.11 -3.43 8.00
C GLU A 54 -13.28 -4.50 7.28
N ILE A 55 -13.21 -5.73 7.79
CA ILE A 55 -12.48 -6.84 7.14
C ILE A 55 -13.01 -7.18 5.74
N PRO A 56 -14.35 -7.34 5.53
CA PRO A 56 -14.91 -7.49 4.19
C PRO A 56 -14.55 -6.35 3.22
N VAL A 57 -14.49 -5.12 3.70
CA VAL A 57 -14.07 -3.96 2.89
C VAL A 57 -12.59 -4.07 2.53
N VAL A 58 -11.69 -4.35 3.49
CA VAL A 58 -10.25 -4.58 3.21
C VAL A 58 -10.08 -5.65 2.15
N TRP A 59 -10.82 -6.74 2.24
CA TRP A 59 -10.78 -7.83 1.27
C TRP A 59 -11.27 -7.43 -0.12
N ALA A 60 -12.35 -6.63 -0.20
CA ALA A 60 -12.84 -6.11 -1.46
C ALA A 60 -11.83 -5.16 -2.13
N VAL A 61 -11.17 -4.31 -1.34
CA VAL A 61 -10.09 -3.44 -1.83
C VAL A 61 -8.89 -4.27 -2.28
N ALA A 62 -8.45 -5.27 -1.50
CA ALA A 62 -7.36 -6.17 -1.87
C ALA A 62 -7.62 -6.90 -3.20
N LYS A 63 -8.85 -7.36 -3.43
CA LYS A 63 -9.26 -7.94 -4.72
C LYS A 63 -9.19 -6.94 -5.87
N GLY A 64 -9.67 -5.70 -5.64
CA GLY A 64 -9.57 -4.63 -6.64
C GLY A 64 -8.11 -4.28 -6.96
N SER A 65 -7.27 -4.21 -5.94
CA SER A 65 -5.83 -3.98 -6.05
C SER A 65 -5.12 -5.07 -6.86
N LEU A 66 -5.45 -6.34 -6.64
CA LEU A 66 -4.92 -7.45 -7.44
C LEU A 66 -5.29 -7.32 -8.91
N LEU A 67 -6.54 -6.95 -9.22
CA LEU A 67 -6.98 -6.71 -10.60
C LEU A 67 -6.24 -5.54 -11.24
N ASN A 68 -6.05 -4.44 -10.49
CA ASN A 68 -5.25 -3.29 -10.94
C ASN A 68 -3.82 -3.72 -11.28
N LYS A 69 -3.16 -4.45 -10.38
CA LYS A 69 -1.78 -4.93 -10.57
C LYS A 69 -1.67 -5.95 -11.70
N ALA A 70 -2.69 -6.78 -11.91
CA ALA A 70 -2.75 -7.69 -13.05
C ALA A 70 -2.82 -6.98 -14.40
N ILE A 71 -3.23 -5.70 -14.43
CA ILE A 71 -3.21 -4.85 -15.64
C ILE A 71 -1.91 -4.05 -15.71
N LEU A 72 -1.50 -3.44 -14.59
CA LEU A 72 -0.31 -2.58 -14.52
C LEU A 72 0.99 -3.34 -14.78
N VAL A 73 1.15 -4.55 -14.25
CA VAL A 73 2.39 -5.34 -14.42
C VAL A 73 2.63 -5.70 -15.89
N PRO A 74 1.68 -6.29 -16.64
CA PRO A 74 1.85 -6.51 -18.07
C PRO A 74 2.06 -5.21 -18.85
N ALA A 75 1.34 -4.13 -18.52
CA ALA A 75 1.52 -2.84 -19.18
C ALA A 75 2.95 -2.30 -19.01
N ALA A 76 3.49 -2.39 -17.79
CA ALA A 76 4.86 -1.99 -17.47
C ALA A 76 5.90 -2.85 -18.22
N LEU A 77 5.68 -4.18 -18.29
CA LEU A 77 6.53 -5.10 -19.06
C LEU A 77 6.47 -4.81 -20.56
N LEU A 78 5.32 -4.48 -21.11
CA LEU A 78 5.16 -4.08 -22.52
C LEU A 78 5.92 -2.78 -22.80
N ILE A 79 5.83 -1.79 -21.92
CA ILE A 79 6.61 -0.54 -22.04
C ILE A 79 8.11 -0.87 -22.03
N SER A 80 8.57 -1.70 -21.10
CA SER A 80 9.96 -2.15 -21.01
C SER A 80 10.44 -2.84 -22.30
N ALA A 81 9.62 -3.74 -22.86
CA ALA A 81 9.99 -4.53 -24.02
C ALA A 81 9.99 -3.74 -25.34
N PHE A 82 9.03 -2.81 -25.53
CA PHE A 82 8.84 -2.12 -26.81
C PHE A 82 9.39 -0.69 -26.83
N ILE A 83 9.39 -0.01 -25.68
CA ILE A 83 9.78 1.40 -25.55
C ILE A 83 10.61 1.59 -24.26
N PRO A 84 11.76 0.91 -24.10
CA PRO A 84 12.54 0.92 -22.86
C PRO A 84 13.00 2.33 -22.44
N TRP A 85 13.25 3.22 -23.42
CA TRP A 85 13.61 4.61 -23.15
C TRP A 85 12.51 5.40 -22.42
N ALA A 86 11.24 4.98 -22.52
CA ALA A 86 10.12 5.64 -21.83
C ALA A 86 10.06 5.32 -20.33
N VAL A 87 10.77 4.28 -19.88
CA VAL A 87 10.82 3.90 -18.45
C VAL A 87 11.43 5.03 -17.62
N ILE A 88 12.51 5.64 -18.08
CA ILE A 88 13.21 6.73 -17.35
C ILE A 88 12.33 7.99 -17.23
N PRO A 89 11.72 8.53 -18.31
CA PRO A 89 10.74 9.62 -18.20
C PRO A 89 9.56 9.30 -17.28
N LEU A 90 9.02 8.08 -17.35
CA LEU A 90 7.88 7.67 -16.53
C LEU A 90 8.27 7.60 -15.05
N LEU A 91 9.48 7.13 -14.74
CA LEU A 91 10.08 7.18 -13.41
C LEU A 91 10.32 8.61 -12.92
N MET A 92 10.85 9.50 -13.75
CA MET A 92 11.07 10.90 -13.38
C MET A 92 9.76 11.61 -13.07
N VAL A 93 8.71 11.36 -13.87
CA VAL A 93 7.37 11.91 -13.62
C VAL A 93 6.78 11.33 -12.34
N GLY A 94 6.90 10.02 -12.11
CA GLY A 94 6.46 9.39 -10.85
C GLY A 94 7.18 9.95 -9.63
N GLY A 95 8.51 10.08 -9.69
CA GLY A 95 9.32 10.68 -8.63
C GLY A 95 8.98 12.15 -8.38
N ALA A 96 8.75 12.94 -9.42
CA ALA A 96 8.32 14.32 -9.30
C ALA A 96 6.92 14.43 -8.65
N TYR A 97 5.98 13.57 -9.04
CA TYR A 97 4.64 13.51 -8.45
C TYR A 97 4.70 13.16 -6.95
N LEU A 98 5.57 12.22 -6.55
CA LEU A 98 5.80 11.90 -5.14
C LEU A 98 6.35 13.06 -4.32
N CYS A 99 7.35 13.75 -4.85
CA CYS A 99 7.92 14.92 -4.21
C CYS A 99 6.88 16.02 -4.05
N PHE A 100 6.01 16.19 -5.06
CA PHE A 100 4.88 17.12 -5.01
C PHE A 100 3.86 16.70 -3.94
N GLU A 101 3.39 15.45 -3.95
CA GLU A 101 2.39 14.97 -2.99
C GLU A 101 2.94 14.96 -1.55
N GLY A 102 4.21 14.59 -1.37
CA GLY A 102 4.90 14.68 -0.08
C GLY A 102 4.98 16.11 0.44
N PHE A 103 5.30 17.07 -0.44
CA PHE A 103 5.28 18.50 -0.10
C PHE A 103 3.88 19.00 0.22
N GLU A 104 2.87 18.63 -0.56
CA GLU A 104 1.47 19.01 -0.33
C GLU A 104 0.97 18.50 1.02
N LYS A 105 1.26 17.24 1.39
CA LYS A 105 0.90 16.67 2.71
C LYS A 105 1.55 17.43 3.87
N LEU A 106 2.80 17.88 3.73
CA LEU A 106 3.46 18.74 4.72
C LEU A 106 2.85 20.14 4.75
N ALA A 107 2.70 20.75 3.58
CA ALA A 107 2.14 22.09 3.42
C ALA A 107 0.73 22.16 4.01
N HIS A 108 -0.13 21.18 3.74
CA HIS A 108 -1.48 21.12 4.29
C HIS A 108 -1.48 21.03 5.83
N LYS A 109 -0.54 20.29 6.41
CA LYS A 109 -0.38 20.15 7.87
C LYS A 109 0.16 21.40 8.57
N PHE A 110 0.89 22.25 7.85
CA PHE A 110 1.48 23.47 8.38
C PHE A 110 0.72 24.75 7.99
N LEU A 111 -0.07 24.74 6.90
CA LEU A 111 -0.77 25.91 6.36
C LEU A 111 -2.28 25.91 6.60
N HIS A 112 -2.94 24.76 6.82
CA HIS A 112 -4.35 24.77 7.20
C HIS A 112 -4.50 24.88 8.72
N SER A 113 -5.35 25.82 9.14
CA SER A 113 -5.72 26.01 10.53
C SER A 113 -6.51 24.80 11.04
N LYS A 114 -6.29 24.38 12.29
CA LYS A 114 -7.14 23.39 13.00
C LYS A 114 -8.65 23.67 12.84
N ALA A 115 -9.03 24.94 12.64
CA ALA A 115 -10.42 25.35 12.44
C ALA A 115 -11.05 24.89 11.11
N GLU A 116 -10.27 24.68 10.04
CA GLU A 116 -10.80 24.16 8.76
C GLU A 116 -10.93 22.63 8.77
N ASP A 117 -10.01 21.93 9.45
CA ASP A 117 -10.12 20.48 9.69
C ASP A 117 -11.34 20.16 10.59
N ASP A 118 -11.58 20.97 11.63
CA ASP A 118 -12.76 20.83 12.50
C ASP A 118 -14.05 21.14 11.74
N ALA A 119 -14.05 22.12 10.83
CA ALA A 119 -15.22 22.43 9.98
C ALA A 119 -15.52 21.31 8.96
N GLN A 120 -14.51 20.68 8.36
CA GLN A 120 -14.70 19.51 7.51
C GLN A 120 -15.13 18.27 8.30
N HIS A 121 -14.64 18.11 9.54
CA HIS A 121 -15.02 17.01 10.41
C HIS A 121 -16.49 17.15 10.87
N GLU A 122 -16.94 18.36 11.20
CA GLU A 122 -18.35 18.66 11.49
C GLU A 122 -19.24 18.53 10.24
N ALA A 123 -18.78 18.96 9.07
CA ALA A 123 -19.53 18.75 7.81
C ALA A 123 -19.66 17.26 7.44
N ARG A 124 -18.63 16.44 7.70
CA ARG A 124 -18.70 14.97 7.52
C ARG A 124 -19.60 14.31 8.57
N LYS A 125 -19.59 14.76 9.83
CA LYS A 125 -20.55 14.27 10.84
C LYS A 125 -21.99 14.63 10.49
N ALA A 126 -22.23 15.83 9.98
CA ALA A 126 -23.55 16.27 9.51
C ALA A 126 -24.03 15.45 8.29
N ALA A 127 -23.12 15.08 7.37
CA ALA A 127 -23.44 14.21 6.23
C ALA A 127 -23.66 12.73 6.64
N VAL A 128 -23.09 12.28 7.76
CA VAL A 128 -23.31 10.94 8.34
C VAL A 128 -24.59 10.87 9.18
N ALA A 129 -25.13 12.02 9.60
CA ALA A 129 -26.38 12.12 10.37
C ALA A 129 -27.66 12.01 9.51
N ASP A 130 -27.53 11.92 8.18
CA ASP A 130 -28.66 11.74 7.28
C ASP A 130 -29.07 10.25 7.26
N GLU A 131 -30.22 9.92 7.87
CA GLU A 131 -30.74 8.56 8.07
C GLU A 131 -31.15 7.82 6.78
N GLN A 132 -30.80 8.35 5.60
CA GLN A 132 -31.00 7.72 4.29
C GLN A 132 -29.70 7.38 3.54
N VAL A 133 -28.56 7.31 4.22
CA VAL A 133 -27.36 6.72 3.60
C VAL A 133 -27.61 5.24 3.36
N ASP A 134 -27.79 4.86 2.10
CA ASP A 134 -27.65 3.46 1.68
C ASP A 134 -26.24 3.00 2.05
N LEU A 135 -26.15 2.29 3.17
CA LEU A 135 -24.90 1.77 3.73
C LEU A 135 -24.09 0.99 2.69
N VAL A 136 -24.78 0.31 1.75
CA VAL A 136 -24.14 -0.43 0.67
C VAL A 136 -23.54 0.51 -0.37
N ALA A 137 -24.23 1.60 -0.71
CA ALA A 137 -23.70 2.63 -1.59
C ALA A 137 -22.48 3.34 -0.97
N PHE A 138 -22.53 3.61 0.34
CA PHE A 138 -21.42 4.19 1.08
C PHE A 138 -20.19 3.27 1.08
N GLU A 139 -20.35 1.99 1.45
CA GLU A 139 -19.28 0.99 1.41
C GLU A 139 -18.69 0.85 0.00
N LYS A 140 -19.53 0.77 -1.04
CA LYS A 140 -19.08 0.71 -2.45
C LYS A 140 -18.27 1.94 -2.84
N SER A 141 -18.67 3.13 -2.40
CA SER A 141 -17.96 4.38 -2.67
C SER A 141 -16.58 4.38 -2.02
N LYS A 142 -16.48 3.90 -0.78
CA LYS A 142 -15.21 3.75 -0.03
C LYS A 142 -14.29 2.73 -0.70
N ILE A 143 -14.81 1.55 -1.07
CA ILE A 143 -14.06 0.52 -1.81
C ILE A 143 -13.53 1.11 -3.13
N LYS A 144 -14.40 1.78 -3.91
CA LYS A 144 -14.01 2.36 -5.20
C LYS A 144 -12.96 3.46 -5.05
N GLY A 145 -13.08 4.31 -4.02
CA GLY A 145 -12.09 5.31 -3.68
C GLY A 145 -10.74 4.67 -3.35
N ALA A 146 -10.75 3.64 -2.51
CA ALA A 146 -9.53 2.95 -2.11
C ALA A 146 -8.83 2.22 -3.26
N VAL A 147 -9.60 1.54 -4.12
CA VAL A 147 -9.06 0.89 -5.32
C VAL A 147 -8.44 1.90 -6.29
N ARG A 148 -8.95 3.13 -6.37
CA ARG A 148 -8.36 4.20 -7.21
C ARG A 148 -7.06 4.72 -6.63
N THR A 149 -7.02 4.97 -5.32
CA THR A 149 -5.79 5.41 -4.64
C THR A 149 -4.71 4.33 -4.74
N ASP A 150 -5.06 3.07 -4.49
CA ASP A 150 -4.17 1.93 -4.66
C ASP A 150 -3.65 1.80 -6.09
N PHE A 151 -4.47 2.07 -7.12
CA PHE A 151 -4.00 2.04 -8.52
C PHE A 151 -2.84 3.02 -8.75
N ILE A 152 -2.95 4.24 -8.23
CA ILE A 152 -1.94 5.29 -8.38
C ILE A 152 -0.65 4.89 -7.64
N LEU A 153 -0.79 4.48 -6.37
CA LEU A 153 0.34 4.03 -5.54
C LEU A 153 1.01 2.76 -6.10
N SER A 154 0.21 1.85 -6.66
CA SER A 154 0.70 0.63 -7.30
C SER A 154 1.48 0.93 -8.58
N ALA A 155 1.02 1.92 -9.37
CA ALA A 155 1.72 2.32 -10.59
C ALA A 155 3.13 2.84 -10.27
N GLU A 156 3.27 3.55 -9.16
CA GLU A 156 4.56 4.05 -8.67
C GLU A 156 5.49 2.93 -8.18
N ILE A 157 4.99 2.02 -7.32
CA ILE A 157 5.74 0.84 -6.86
C ILE A 157 6.22 -0.01 -8.04
N ILE A 158 5.35 -0.21 -9.04
CA ILE A 158 5.66 -0.94 -10.26
C ILE A 158 6.68 -0.19 -11.10
N ALA A 159 6.57 1.13 -11.24
CA ALA A 159 7.55 1.93 -11.96
C ALA A 159 8.94 1.83 -11.30
N ILE A 160 9.05 2.02 -9.97
CA ILE A 160 10.31 1.89 -9.21
C ILE A 160 10.92 0.49 -9.37
N THR A 161 10.07 -0.54 -9.28
CA THR A 161 10.49 -1.93 -9.47
C THR A 161 11.00 -2.14 -10.89
N LEU A 162 10.27 -1.67 -11.89
CA LEU A 162 10.67 -1.76 -13.29
C LEU A 162 12.00 -1.05 -13.54
N GLY A 163 12.20 0.14 -12.99
CA GLY A 163 13.48 0.86 -13.06
C GLY A 163 14.64 0.12 -12.41
N THR A 164 14.38 -0.70 -11.40
CA THR A 164 15.41 -1.52 -10.72
C THR A 164 15.82 -2.73 -11.54
N VAL A 165 14.92 -3.25 -12.37
CA VAL A 165 15.15 -4.45 -13.20
C VAL A 165 15.21 -4.14 -14.69
N ALA A 166 15.29 -2.87 -15.08
CA ALA A 166 15.17 -2.44 -16.47
C ALA A 166 16.24 -3.08 -17.38
N ASP A 167 17.45 -3.25 -16.85
CA ASP A 167 18.59 -3.85 -17.57
C ASP A 167 18.63 -5.38 -17.48
N ALA A 168 17.72 -6.00 -16.73
CA ALA A 168 17.67 -7.45 -16.55
C ALA A 168 16.92 -8.14 -17.71
N PRO A 169 17.19 -9.43 -18.00
CA PRO A 169 16.40 -10.23 -18.93
C PRO A 169 14.91 -10.22 -18.61
N LEU A 170 14.07 -10.27 -19.65
CA LEU A 170 12.60 -10.20 -19.52
C LEU A 170 12.03 -11.24 -18.54
N SER A 171 12.60 -12.45 -18.51
CA SER A 171 12.19 -13.51 -17.57
C SER A 171 12.36 -13.06 -16.11
N GLN A 172 13.49 -12.45 -15.77
CA GLN A 172 13.74 -11.92 -14.43
C GLN A 172 12.82 -10.72 -14.14
N GLN A 173 12.62 -9.82 -15.10
CA GLN A 173 11.68 -8.70 -14.93
C GLN A 173 10.27 -9.18 -14.58
N ILE A 174 9.75 -10.19 -15.31
CA ILE A 174 8.44 -10.78 -15.07
C ILE A 174 8.33 -11.35 -13.65
N ILE A 175 9.33 -12.12 -13.22
CA ILE A 175 9.31 -12.77 -11.91
C ILE A 175 9.38 -11.72 -10.79
N VAL A 176 10.29 -10.75 -10.90
CA VAL A 176 10.46 -9.70 -9.88
C VAL A 176 9.23 -8.81 -9.79
N LEU A 177 8.70 -8.30 -10.90
CA LEU A 177 7.52 -7.43 -10.91
C LEU A 177 6.28 -8.15 -10.38
N SER A 178 6.06 -9.40 -10.80
CA SER A 178 4.93 -10.20 -10.30
C SER A 178 5.09 -10.52 -8.81
N GLY A 179 6.31 -10.89 -8.39
CA GLY A 179 6.64 -11.17 -7.00
C GLY A 179 6.40 -9.96 -6.09
N ILE A 180 6.91 -8.79 -6.47
CA ILE A 180 6.68 -7.54 -5.73
C ILE A 180 5.18 -7.20 -5.70
N ALA A 181 4.48 -7.27 -6.84
CA ALA A 181 3.04 -6.98 -6.89
C ALA A 181 2.24 -7.85 -5.90
N ILE A 182 2.54 -9.15 -5.83
CA ILE A 182 1.87 -10.09 -4.91
C ILE A 182 2.28 -9.82 -3.46
N VAL A 183 3.58 -9.76 -3.17
CA VAL A 183 4.11 -9.56 -1.81
C VAL A 183 3.60 -8.25 -1.22
N MET A 184 3.58 -7.18 -2.00
CA MET A 184 3.10 -5.87 -1.55
C MET A 184 1.59 -5.90 -1.29
N THR A 185 0.81 -6.52 -2.16
CA THR A 185 -0.64 -6.68 -1.92
C THR A 185 -0.89 -7.47 -0.63
N LEU A 186 -0.28 -8.64 -0.48
CA LEU A 186 -0.51 -9.47 0.70
C LEU A 186 0.03 -8.80 1.98
N GLY A 187 1.18 -8.15 1.90
CA GLY A 187 1.81 -7.46 3.01
C GLY A 187 1.01 -6.24 3.48
N VAL A 188 0.64 -5.36 2.56
CA VAL A 188 -0.09 -4.12 2.87
C VAL A 188 -1.48 -4.44 3.41
N TYR A 189 -2.28 -5.19 2.65
CA TYR A 189 -3.65 -5.50 3.06
C TYR A 189 -3.70 -6.48 4.25
N GLY A 190 -2.71 -7.35 4.39
CA GLY A 190 -2.55 -8.20 5.57
C GLY A 190 -2.27 -7.39 6.84
N LEU A 191 -1.41 -6.37 6.75
CA LEU A 191 -1.10 -5.48 7.87
C LEU A 191 -2.30 -4.59 8.21
N VAL A 192 -3.00 -4.04 7.22
CA VAL A 192 -4.23 -3.26 7.42
C VAL A 192 -5.31 -4.12 8.07
N ALA A 193 -5.54 -5.35 7.59
CA ALA A 193 -6.48 -6.28 8.21
C ALA A 193 -6.08 -6.63 9.65
N GLY A 194 -4.77 -6.76 9.92
CA GLY A 194 -4.24 -6.97 11.26
C GLY A 194 -4.54 -5.79 12.20
N ILE A 195 -4.33 -4.56 11.74
CA ILE A 195 -4.65 -3.33 12.49
C ILE A 195 -6.14 -3.28 12.86
N VAL A 196 -7.01 -3.49 11.87
CA VAL A 196 -8.48 -3.55 12.08
C VAL A 196 -8.83 -4.63 13.09
N LYS A 197 -8.20 -5.80 12.99
CA LYS A 197 -8.47 -6.92 13.90
C LYS A 197 -8.03 -6.64 15.33
N LEU A 198 -6.94 -5.88 15.53
CA LEU A 198 -6.50 -5.46 16.85
C LEU A 198 -7.50 -4.50 17.49
N ASP A 199 -8.14 -3.61 16.72
CA ASP A 199 -9.16 -2.71 17.23
C ASP A 199 -10.42 -3.45 17.70
N ASP A 200 -10.91 -4.39 16.87
CA ASP A 200 -11.99 -5.33 17.21
C ASP A 200 -11.68 -6.11 18.50
N LEU A 201 -10.44 -6.59 18.62
CA LEU A 201 -9.99 -7.32 19.80
C LEU A 201 -9.99 -6.43 21.04
N GLY A 202 -9.54 -5.17 20.90
CA GLY A 202 -9.60 -4.17 21.96
C GLY A 202 -11.03 -3.97 22.46
N LEU A 203 -11.98 -3.75 21.54
CA LEU A 203 -13.40 -3.61 21.87
C LEU A 203 -13.95 -4.86 22.56
N TRP A 204 -13.64 -6.05 22.05
CA TRP A 204 -14.10 -7.29 22.66
C TRP A 204 -13.53 -7.51 24.08
N MET A 205 -12.27 -7.15 24.31
CA MET A 205 -11.61 -7.27 25.61
C MET A 205 -12.22 -6.35 26.68
N THR A 206 -12.74 -5.18 26.29
CA THR A 206 -13.46 -4.27 27.21
C THR A 206 -14.81 -4.80 27.68
N LYS A 207 -15.42 -5.73 26.93
CA LYS A 207 -16.71 -6.34 27.29
C LYS A 207 -16.57 -7.52 28.25
N LYS A 208 -15.34 -7.96 28.57
CA LYS A 208 -15.10 -9.07 29.51
C LYS A 208 -15.22 -8.62 30.97
N ALA A 209 -15.55 -9.55 31.86
CA ALA A 209 -15.65 -9.29 33.30
C ALA A 209 -14.30 -9.09 34.02
N SER A 210 -13.18 -9.48 33.40
CA SER A 210 -11.84 -9.35 34.02
C SER A 210 -11.31 -7.92 33.90
N ALA A 211 -10.97 -7.29 35.03
CA ALA A 211 -10.38 -5.95 35.09
C ALA A 211 -9.07 -5.82 34.30
N LEU A 212 -8.25 -6.89 34.27
CA LEU A 212 -7.02 -6.93 33.48
C LEU A 212 -7.32 -6.93 31.98
N SER A 213 -8.33 -7.70 31.54
CA SER A 213 -8.78 -7.71 30.14
C SER A 213 -9.32 -6.35 29.71
N GLN A 214 -10.09 -5.68 30.58
CA GLN A 214 -10.62 -4.35 30.31
C GLN A 214 -9.51 -3.30 30.23
N ALA A 215 -8.51 -3.38 31.10
CA ALA A 215 -7.36 -2.47 31.09
C ALA A 215 -6.54 -2.61 29.79
N VAL A 216 -6.27 -3.85 29.36
CA VAL A 216 -5.56 -4.11 28.10
C VAL A 216 -6.40 -3.67 26.90
N GLY A 217 -7.70 -3.97 26.87
CA GLY A 217 -8.60 -3.54 25.80
C GLY A 217 -8.66 -2.02 25.66
N ASN A 218 -8.81 -1.29 26.77
CA ASN A 218 -8.75 0.17 26.79
C ASN A 218 -7.39 0.72 26.35
N GLY A 219 -6.30 0.01 26.67
CA GLY A 219 -4.95 0.35 26.20
C GLY A 219 -4.84 0.27 24.67
N ILE A 220 -5.34 -0.81 24.08
CA ILE A 220 -5.35 -1.02 22.62
C ILE A 220 -6.18 0.08 21.92
N LEU A 221 -7.41 0.33 22.40
CA LEU A 221 -8.30 1.35 21.82
C LEU A 221 -7.70 2.76 21.91
N ARG A 222 -6.97 3.07 23.00
CA ARG A 222 -6.24 4.33 23.13
C ARG A 222 -5.05 4.41 22.18
N ALA A 223 -4.37 3.29 21.91
CA ALA A 223 -3.19 3.23 21.05
C ALA A 223 -3.55 3.28 19.55
N ALA A 224 -4.71 2.75 19.15
CA ALA A 224 -5.17 2.72 17.76
C ALA A 224 -5.06 4.09 17.03
N PRO A 225 -5.58 5.21 17.55
CA PRO A 225 -5.46 6.51 16.88
C PRO A 225 -4.00 7.00 16.77
N TYR A 226 -3.15 6.71 17.75
CA TYR A 226 -1.73 7.07 17.68
C TYR A 226 -0.99 6.23 16.63
N MET A 227 -1.35 4.95 16.49
CA MET A 227 -0.80 4.06 15.47
C MET A 227 -1.16 4.53 14.06
N MET A 228 -2.42 4.94 13.84
CA MET A 228 -2.84 5.50 12.55
C MET A 228 -2.13 6.81 12.22
N LYS A 229 -1.92 7.67 13.23
CA LYS A 229 -1.18 8.93 13.05
C LYS A 229 0.31 8.71 12.81
N SER A 230 0.94 7.74 13.48
CA SER A 230 2.35 7.42 13.27
C SER A 230 2.58 6.81 11.89
N LEU A 231 1.68 5.93 11.42
CA LEU A 231 1.69 5.40 10.06
C LEU A 231 1.69 6.52 9.00
N SER A 232 0.85 7.54 9.17
CA SER A 232 0.83 8.69 8.25
C SER A 232 2.13 9.49 8.24
N VAL A 233 2.76 9.70 9.41
CA VAL A 233 4.06 10.40 9.51
C VAL A 233 5.18 9.55 8.89
N ILE A 234 5.20 8.25 9.18
CA ILE A 234 6.16 7.31 8.61
C ILE A 234 5.98 7.27 7.09
N GLY A 235 4.75 7.14 6.58
CA GLY A 235 4.44 7.16 5.16
C GLY A 235 4.92 8.44 4.47
N THR A 236 4.64 9.61 5.06
CA THR A 236 5.11 10.89 4.51
C THR A 236 6.64 10.97 4.46
N ALA A 237 7.32 10.61 5.56
CA ALA A 237 8.80 10.61 5.59
C ALA A 237 9.39 9.64 4.56
N ALA A 238 8.69 8.55 4.32
CA ALA A 238 9.12 7.48 3.44
C ALA A 238 8.88 7.83 1.96
N MET A 239 7.86 8.62 1.62
CA MET A 239 7.72 9.26 0.29
C MET A 239 8.90 10.18 -0.04
N PHE A 240 9.36 10.99 0.92
CA PHE A 240 10.53 11.87 0.71
C PHE A 240 11.83 11.10 0.51
N LEU A 241 12.04 10.03 1.29
CA LEU A 241 13.22 9.17 1.15
C LEU A 241 13.28 8.49 -0.22
N VAL A 242 12.13 8.13 -0.80
CA VAL A 242 12.07 7.47 -2.10
C VAL A 242 12.14 8.49 -3.23
N GLY A 243 11.35 9.56 -3.18
CA GLY A 243 11.39 10.63 -4.19
C GLY A 243 12.78 11.26 -4.30
N GLY A 244 13.48 11.44 -3.18
CA GLY A 244 14.86 11.95 -3.16
C GLY A 244 15.95 10.91 -3.50
N GLY A 245 15.61 9.62 -3.58
CA GLY A 245 16.54 8.54 -3.95
C GLY A 245 16.34 7.97 -5.36
N ILE A 246 15.29 8.43 -6.07
CA ILE A 246 15.04 8.12 -7.49
C ILE A 246 15.83 9.05 -8.41
N LEU A 247 16.14 10.27 -7.96
CA LEU A 247 17.05 11.24 -8.61
C LEU A 247 18.50 11.04 -8.14
#